data_AF-A0A1B8E6S6-F1
#
_entry.id   AF-A0A1B8E6S6-F1
#
_cell.length_a   1.000
_cell.length_b   1.000
_cell.length_c   1.000
_cell.angle_alpha   90.00
_cell.angle_beta   90.00
_cell.angle_gamma   90.00
#
_symmetry.space_group_name_H-M   'P 1'
#
loop_
_entity.id
_entity.type
_entity.pdbx_description
1 polymer ?
#
loop_
_entity_poly.entity_id
_entity_poly.type
_entity_poly.pdbx_seq_one_letter_code
_entity_poly.pdbx_strand_id
1 'polypeptide(L)'
;MASPVCYASESYFLAGAPLPPSTTTTPVPSSTLPQPAGTVHTTSLSPTHAFSKPLTEGITLIPGLGVEGDCHLGADIQHLSRRGVRPLPENLRQVHVISREFLEGLVVRGEEGIDRGGGGEGEGEEEEEGGKKGKRGVKPGDLGENITTTGLDLESLTRGTILRFASPSSPPSDSDARIRITGLRNPCLQIEKFGKGLLAQCTVRERGRVVRRKAGVMGVVLSGGRVEGGMGVWVEVVGEGVLDVV
;
A
#
# COMPACT_ATOMS: atom_id res chain seq x y z
N MET A 1 -44.76 -5.98 70.60
CA MET A 1 -45.19 -7.34 71.01
C MET A 1 -46.33 -7.79 70.11
N ALA A 2 -46.41 -9.09 69.85
CA ALA A 2 -47.38 -9.84 69.05
C ALA A 2 -47.16 -9.88 67.52
N SER A 3 -46.64 -11.04 67.06
CA SER A 3 -47.00 -11.69 65.79
C SER A 3 -48.35 -12.41 65.98
N PRO A 4 -49.17 -12.68 64.92
CA PRO A 4 -49.12 -13.98 64.21
C PRO A 4 -49.47 -13.90 62.70
N VAL A 5 -48.89 -14.73 61.81
CA VAL A 5 -49.38 -16.00 61.24
C VAL A 5 -50.84 -15.99 60.73
N CYS A 6 -51.06 -16.30 59.43
CA CYS A 6 -51.93 -17.39 58.92
C CYS A 6 -52.26 -17.29 57.40
N TYR A 7 -52.66 -18.46 56.89
CA TYR A 7 -52.69 -19.02 55.53
C TYR A 7 -54.01 -18.75 54.76
N ALA A 8 -53.99 -18.80 53.41
CA ALA A 8 -55.10 -19.19 52.49
C ALA A 8 -54.60 -19.02 51.03
N SER A 9 -54.43 -20.04 50.17
CA SER A 9 -55.30 -21.09 49.61
C SER A 9 -55.92 -20.74 48.24
N GLU A 10 -55.77 -21.71 47.33
CA GLU A 10 -56.60 -22.03 46.15
C GLU A 10 -56.50 -21.21 44.84
N SER A 11 -55.75 -21.82 43.91
CA SER A 11 -56.19 -22.26 42.57
C SER A 11 -57.46 -21.67 41.95
N TYR A 12 -57.31 -21.06 40.77
CA TYR A 12 -58.24 -21.25 39.65
C TYR A 12 -57.48 -21.35 38.32
N PHE A 13 -57.61 -22.51 37.68
CA PHE A 13 -57.33 -22.78 36.27
C PHE A 13 -58.44 -22.15 35.41
N LEU A 14 -58.08 -21.43 34.35
CA LEU A 14 -58.85 -21.21 33.12
C LEU A 14 -57.82 -20.96 32.01
N ALA A 15 -57.43 -22.00 31.27
CA ALA A 15 -58.00 -22.34 29.96
C ALA A 15 -57.37 -21.54 28.79
N GLY A 16 -56.40 -22.21 28.14
CA GLY A 16 -56.12 -22.20 26.70
C GLY A 16 -56.26 -20.90 25.90
N ALA A 17 -55.14 -20.21 25.70
CA ALA A 17 -54.91 -19.44 24.49
C ALA A 17 -53.82 -20.17 23.67
N PRO A 18 -54.03 -20.45 22.36
CA PRO A 18 -52.99 -21.03 21.53
C PRO A 18 -51.83 -20.04 21.40
N LEU A 19 -50.63 -20.46 21.80
CA LEU A 19 -49.41 -19.69 21.57
C LEU A 19 -49.22 -19.51 20.05
N PRO A 20 -48.95 -18.30 19.55
CA PRO A 20 -48.56 -18.13 18.16
C PRO A 20 -47.26 -18.90 17.91
N PRO A 21 -47.04 -19.49 16.71
CA PRO A 21 -45.77 -20.12 16.42
C PRO A 21 -44.67 -19.07 16.54
N SER A 22 -43.75 -19.26 17.48
CA SER A 22 -42.54 -18.45 17.61
C SER A 22 -41.66 -18.68 16.39
N THR A 23 -41.93 -17.97 15.29
CA THR A 23 -40.97 -17.79 14.21
C THR A 23 -39.95 -16.74 14.65
N THR A 24 -39.17 -17.09 15.68
CA THR A 24 -37.89 -16.41 15.92
C THR A 24 -36.94 -16.95 14.86
N THR A 25 -37.00 -16.35 13.66
CA THR A 25 -35.90 -16.44 12.71
C THR A 25 -34.73 -15.71 13.37
N THR A 26 -33.90 -16.47 14.07
CA THR A 26 -32.57 -16.03 14.49
C THR A 26 -31.83 -15.59 13.22
N PRO A 27 -31.36 -14.34 13.09
CA PRO A 27 -30.50 -13.99 11.98
C PRO A 27 -29.24 -14.85 12.12
N VAL A 28 -29.05 -15.78 11.19
CA VAL A 28 -27.78 -16.50 11.05
C VAL A 28 -26.75 -15.40 10.77
N PRO A 29 -25.74 -15.17 11.64
CA PRO A 29 -24.68 -14.25 11.28
C PRO A 29 -24.03 -14.83 10.03
N SER A 30 -24.14 -14.09 8.91
CA SER A 30 -23.40 -14.41 7.70
C SER A 30 -21.93 -14.45 8.10
N SER A 31 -21.37 -15.66 8.17
CA SER A 31 -19.97 -15.93 8.49
C SER A 31 -19.08 -15.51 7.32
N THR A 32 -19.18 -14.24 6.92
CA THR A 32 -18.25 -13.65 5.99
C THR A 32 -17.02 -13.33 6.81
N LEU A 33 -15.96 -14.12 6.62
CA LEU A 33 -14.65 -13.80 7.17
C LEU A 33 -14.35 -12.33 6.83
N PRO A 34 -13.75 -11.57 7.75
CA PRO A 34 -13.41 -10.20 7.47
C PRO A 34 -12.55 -10.17 6.19
N GLN A 35 -12.76 -9.15 5.36
CA GLN A 35 -12.08 -9.04 4.07
C GLN A 35 -10.87 -8.12 4.21
N PRO A 36 -9.79 -8.38 3.47
CA PRO A 36 -8.64 -7.48 3.48
C PRO A 36 -9.03 -6.12 2.88
N ALA A 37 -8.39 -5.05 3.36
CA ALA A 37 -8.61 -3.70 2.85
C ALA A 37 -8.07 -3.52 1.42
N GLY A 38 -7.13 -4.36 1.01
CA GLY A 38 -6.63 -4.44 -0.36
C GLY A 38 -5.87 -5.74 -0.59
N THR A 39 -5.18 -5.86 -1.72
CA THR A 39 -4.36 -7.04 -2.03
C THR A 39 -2.99 -6.62 -2.52
N VAL A 40 -2.00 -7.51 -2.35
CA VAL A 40 -0.69 -7.37 -2.99
C VAL A 40 -0.86 -7.75 -4.46
N HIS A 41 -0.61 -6.80 -5.35
CA HIS A 41 -0.64 -7.03 -6.79
C HIS A 41 0.64 -7.72 -7.27
N THR A 42 1.78 -7.12 -6.95
CA THR A 42 3.11 -7.63 -7.32
C THR A 42 4.13 -7.26 -6.25
N THR A 43 5.24 -7.99 -6.27
CA THR A 43 6.43 -7.67 -5.48
C THR A 43 7.64 -7.44 -6.38
N SER A 44 8.56 -6.62 -5.92
CA SER A 44 9.76 -6.23 -6.65
C SER A 44 10.92 -5.96 -5.70
N LEU A 45 12.14 -6.28 -6.12
CA LEU A 45 13.36 -6.01 -5.36
C LEU A 45 14.51 -5.76 -6.32
N SER A 46 15.52 -5.01 -5.89
CA SER A 46 16.78 -4.90 -6.63
C SER A 46 17.96 -4.93 -5.67
N PRO A 47 18.97 -5.79 -5.91
CA PRO A 47 20.21 -5.78 -5.14
C PRO A 47 21.11 -4.58 -5.48
N THR A 48 20.74 -3.80 -6.50
CA THR A 48 21.50 -2.62 -6.96
C THR A 48 20.69 -1.34 -6.76
N HIS A 49 21.36 -0.18 -6.72
CA HIS A 49 20.72 1.14 -6.68
C HIS A 49 20.07 1.58 -8.02
N ALA A 50 19.64 0.61 -8.84
CA ALA A 50 18.79 0.90 -9.99
C ALA A 50 17.48 1.57 -9.51
N PHE A 51 17.00 2.53 -10.30
CA PHE A 51 15.77 3.26 -9.95
C PHE A 51 14.54 2.34 -9.99
N SER A 52 14.44 1.52 -11.04
CA SER A 52 13.40 0.52 -11.20
C SER A 52 13.84 -0.82 -10.62
N LYS A 53 12.89 -1.57 -10.06
CA LYS A 53 13.12 -2.90 -9.46
C LYS A 53 12.42 -3.97 -10.31
N PRO A 54 13.10 -5.04 -10.75
CA PRO A 54 12.46 -6.14 -11.44
C PRO A 54 11.41 -6.82 -10.54
N LEU A 55 10.38 -7.38 -11.17
CA LEU A 55 9.36 -8.17 -10.47
C LEU A 55 9.95 -9.48 -9.94
N THR A 56 9.42 -9.91 -8.80
CA THR A 56 9.74 -11.19 -8.17
C THR A 56 8.45 -11.91 -7.77
N GLU A 57 8.52 -13.24 -7.63
CA GLU A 57 7.37 -14.05 -7.17
C GLU A 57 6.98 -13.72 -5.72
N GLY A 58 7.95 -13.31 -4.91
CA GLY A 58 7.76 -12.82 -3.56
C GLY A 58 8.98 -12.08 -3.04
N ILE A 59 8.84 -11.49 -1.86
CA ILE A 59 9.90 -10.86 -1.09
C ILE A 59 9.86 -11.34 0.37
N THR A 60 11.02 -11.43 1.01
CA THR A 60 11.12 -11.72 2.45
C THR A 60 11.34 -10.41 3.20
N LEU A 61 10.46 -10.09 4.15
CA LEU A 61 10.65 -8.98 5.07
C LEU A 61 11.42 -9.44 6.30
N ILE A 62 12.42 -8.65 6.70
CA ILE A 62 13.26 -8.89 7.88
C ILE A 62 13.02 -7.74 8.89
N PRO A 63 12.61 -8.05 10.14
CA PRO A 63 12.31 -7.04 11.16
C PRO A 63 13.45 -6.04 11.34
N GLY A 64 13.12 -4.76 11.31
CA GLY A 64 14.09 -3.68 11.49
C GLY A 64 15.16 -3.55 10.41
N LEU A 65 15.17 -4.39 9.36
CA LEU A 65 16.16 -4.34 8.29
C LEU A 65 15.55 -4.02 6.92
N GLY A 66 14.32 -4.46 6.65
CA GLY A 66 13.65 -4.24 5.37
C GLY A 66 13.54 -5.49 4.51
N VAL A 67 13.73 -5.33 3.20
CA VAL A 67 13.53 -6.42 2.23
C VAL A 67 14.84 -7.17 2.00
N GLU A 68 14.84 -8.48 2.23
CA GLU A 68 15.97 -9.36 1.96
C GLU A 68 16.43 -9.22 0.49
N GLY A 69 17.74 -9.04 0.29
CA GLY A 69 18.33 -8.89 -1.04
C GLY A 69 18.11 -7.53 -1.73
N ASP A 70 17.40 -6.59 -1.09
CA ASP A 70 17.26 -5.23 -1.60
C ASP A 70 18.46 -4.34 -1.20
N CYS A 71 18.90 -3.45 -2.08
CA CYS A 71 20.01 -2.53 -1.79
C CYS A 71 19.75 -1.58 -0.61
N HIS A 72 18.48 -1.40 -0.20
CA HIS A 72 18.12 -0.57 0.95
C HIS A 72 18.05 -1.35 2.27
N LEU A 73 18.40 -2.64 2.27
CA LEU A 73 18.45 -3.47 3.48
C LEU A 73 19.42 -2.89 4.52
N GLY A 74 18.95 -2.68 5.74
CA GLY A 74 19.76 -2.27 6.88
C GLY A 74 18.99 -1.49 7.95
N ALA A 75 19.47 -1.56 9.19
CA ALA A 75 18.90 -0.85 10.32
C ALA A 75 19.12 0.67 10.26
N ASP A 76 20.23 1.10 9.65
CA ASP A 76 20.67 2.49 9.62
C ASP A 76 20.66 3.07 8.20
N ILE A 77 20.48 4.38 8.09
CA ILE A 77 20.52 5.08 6.79
C ILE A 77 21.93 5.04 6.19
N GLN A 78 22.06 4.48 4.99
CA GLN A 78 23.33 4.38 4.26
C GLN A 78 23.73 5.66 3.47
N HIS A 79 23.01 6.77 3.63
CA HIS A 79 23.23 7.97 2.81
C HIS A 79 24.55 8.69 3.16
N LEU A 80 25.37 8.95 2.14
CA LEU A 80 26.70 9.57 2.25
C LEU A 80 26.71 10.89 3.02
N SER A 81 25.63 11.68 2.95
CA SER A 81 25.52 12.97 3.64
C SER A 81 25.42 12.87 5.17
N ARG A 82 25.18 11.68 5.73
CA ARG A 82 25.04 11.47 7.18
C ARG A 82 26.22 10.71 7.79
N ARG A 83 27.33 10.54 7.06
CA ARG A 83 28.55 9.85 7.53
C ARG A 83 29.07 10.35 8.88
N GLY A 84 28.89 11.64 9.19
CA GLY A 84 29.35 12.28 10.42
C GLY A 84 28.39 12.25 11.62
N VAL A 85 27.17 11.70 11.49
CA VAL A 85 26.21 11.60 12.59
C VAL A 85 26.41 10.28 13.33
N ARG A 86 26.50 10.33 14.67
CA ARG A 86 26.57 9.15 15.55
C ARG A 86 25.67 9.38 16.79
N PRO A 87 24.77 8.43 17.13
CA PRO A 87 24.44 7.21 16.39
C PRO A 87 23.85 7.51 15.01
N LEU A 88 23.96 6.56 14.07
CA LEU A 88 23.34 6.75 12.75
C LEU A 88 21.82 6.82 12.92
N PRO A 89 21.12 7.64 12.10
CA PRO A 89 19.67 7.66 12.15
C PRO A 89 19.07 6.34 11.64
N GLU A 90 17.97 5.92 12.25
CA GLU A 90 17.20 4.75 11.86
C GLU A 90 16.76 4.80 10.38
N ASN A 91 16.81 3.65 9.73
CA ASN A 91 16.28 3.49 8.38
C ASN A 91 14.75 3.47 8.40
N LEU A 92 14.12 4.63 8.16
CA LEU A 92 12.67 4.74 8.02
C LEU A 92 12.13 4.32 6.64
N ARG A 93 13.01 3.83 5.76
CA ARG A 93 12.78 3.58 4.33
C ARG A 93 13.01 2.10 3.97
N GLN A 94 12.71 1.21 4.89
CA GLN A 94 12.98 -0.22 4.76
C GLN A 94 12.13 -0.90 3.68
N VAL A 95 10.89 -0.44 3.49
CA VAL A 95 9.95 -0.98 2.49
C VAL A 95 9.24 0.16 1.78
N HIS A 96 9.16 0.09 0.46
CA HIS A 96 8.45 1.05 -0.38
C HIS A 96 7.15 0.44 -0.90
N VAL A 97 6.02 1.12 -0.74
CA VAL A 97 4.71 0.62 -1.19
C VAL A 97 4.03 1.65 -2.07
N ILE A 98 3.50 1.23 -3.22
CA ILE A 98 2.72 2.07 -4.15
C ILE A 98 1.41 1.35 -4.51
N SER A 99 0.33 2.09 -4.72
CA SER A 99 -0.93 1.55 -5.24
C SER A 99 -0.90 1.44 -6.77
N ARG A 100 -1.46 0.35 -7.30
CA ARG A 100 -1.57 0.11 -8.74
C ARG A 100 -2.37 1.21 -9.42
N GLU A 101 -3.44 1.66 -8.79
CA GLU A 101 -4.32 2.73 -9.25
C GLU A 101 -3.55 4.04 -9.47
N PHE A 102 -2.57 4.32 -8.60
CA PHE A 102 -1.69 5.46 -8.79
C PHE A 102 -0.79 5.27 -10.02
N LEU A 103 -0.16 4.10 -10.19
CA LEU A 103 0.72 3.82 -11.34
C LEU A 103 -0.01 3.88 -12.68
N GLU A 104 -1.21 3.31 -12.77
CA GLU A 104 -2.04 3.33 -13.98
C GLU A 104 -2.48 4.76 -14.36
N GLY A 105 -2.57 5.65 -13.38
CA GLY A 105 -2.82 7.07 -13.60
C GLY A 105 -1.63 7.85 -14.17
N LEU A 106 -0.42 7.28 -14.18
CA LEU A 106 0.79 7.96 -14.65
C LEU A 106 1.05 7.70 -16.13
N VAL A 107 1.45 8.77 -16.84
CA VAL A 107 1.78 8.70 -18.26
C VAL A 107 3.14 9.33 -18.52
N VAL A 108 4.04 8.55 -19.14
CA VAL A 108 5.30 9.05 -19.69
C VAL A 108 5.02 9.60 -21.09
N ARG A 109 5.29 10.89 -21.29
CA ARG A 109 5.23 11.51 -22.61
C ARG A 109 6.53 11.21 -23.36
N GLY A 110 6.43 10.82 -24.64
CA GLY A 110 7.60 10.72 -25.52
C GLY A 110 8.25 12.09 -25.70
N GLU A 111 9.57 12.12 -25.89
CA GLU A 111 10.29 13.38 -26.14
C GLU A 111 9.77 14.04 -27.43
N GLU A 112 9.30 15.27 -27.32
CA GLU A 112 9.16 16.15 -28.48
C GLU A 112 10.58 16.38 -29.00
N GLY A 113 10.92 15.70 -30.10
CA GLY A 113 12.11 16.01 -30.87
C GLY A 113 12.09 17.52 -31.15
N ILE A 114 13.11 18.21 -30.66
CA ILE A 114 13.41 19.57 -31.09
C ILE A 114 13.58 19.46 -32.60
N ASP A 115 12.64 20.04 -33.35
CA ASP A 115 12.74 20.22 -34.78
C ASP A 115 13.97 21.10 -35.06
N ARG A 116 15.13 20.46 -35.19
CA ARG A 116 16.30 21.09 -35.78
C ARG A 116 16.07 21.05 -37.27
N GLY A 117 15.39 22.08 -37.77
CA GLY A 117 15.25 22.34 -39.20
C GLY A 117 16.60 22.18 -39.89
N GLY A 118 16.67 21.19 -40.77
CA GLY A 118 17.84 20.88 -41.59
C GLY A 118 17.35 20.12 -42.80
N GLY A 119 17.15 20.85 -43.90
CA GLY A 119 16.76 20.29 -45.19
C GLY A 119 17.79 19.29 -45.70
N GLY A 120 17.29 18.19 -46.26
CA GLY A 120 18.06 17.17 -46.93
C GLY A 120 17.08 16.23 -47.63
N GLU A 121 16.77 16.53 -48.88
CA GLU A 121 16.03 15.64 -49.77
C GLU A 121 16.86 14.38 -49.99
N GLY A 122 16.34 13.25 -49.53
CA GLY A 122 16.89 11.92 -49.76
C GLY A 122 15.73 10.98 -50.00
N GLU A 123 15.49 10.68 -51.27
CA GLU A 123 14.54 9.67 -51.74
C GLU A 123 14.97 8.30 -51.20
N GLY A 124 14.04 7.61 -50.56
CA GLY A 124 14.29 6.30 -49.95
C GLY A 124 13.01 5.71 -49.38
N GLU A 125 12.35 4.91 -50.22
CA GLU A 125 11.55 3.71 -49.93
C GLU A 125 10.52 3.77 -48.79
N GLU A 126 9.27 3.56 -49.20
CA GLU A 126 8.06 3.49 -48.38
C GLU A 126 8.12 2.33 -47.37
N GLU A 127 8.46 2.64 -46.12
CA GLU A 127 7.95 1.89 -44.96
C GLU A 127 6.84 2.71 -44.30
N GLU A 128 5.61 2.43 -44.73
CA GLU A 128 4.41 2.95 -44.11
C GLU A 128 4.03 2.08 -42.89
N GLU A 129 4.58 2.40 -41.71
CA GLU A 129 3.91 2.08 -40.45
C GLU A 129 3.94 3.32 -39.54
N GLY A 130 2.84 4.09 -39.60
CA GLY A 130 2.67 5.35 -38.89
C GLY A 130 2.90 5.21 -37.38
N GLY A 131 4.09 5.61 -36.92
CA GLY A 131 4.46 5.69 -35.51
C GLY A 131 3.58 6.69 -34.74
N LYS A 132 2.48 6.21 -34.15
CA LYS A 132 1.82 6.90 -33.04
C LYS A 132 2.88 7.12 -31.96
N LYS A 133 3.39 8.35 -31.81
CA LYS A 133 4.31 8.76 -30.74
C LYS A 133 3.68 8.42 -29.38
N GLY A 134 4.03 7.22 -28.90
CA GLY A 134 3.22 6.46 -27.95
C GLY A 134 3.38 6.96 -26.53
N LYS A 135 2.26 7.31 -25.90
CA LYS A 135 2.20 7.41 -24.43
C LYS A 135 2.58 6.05 -23.84
N ARG A 136 3.60 6.01 -22.99
CA ARG A 136 4.01 4.79 -22.27
C ARG A 136 3.49 4.85 -20.83
N GLY A 137 2.77 3.82 -20.40
CA GLY A 137 2.33 3.67 -19.00
C GLY A 137 3.49 3.29 -18.08
N VAL A 138 3.34 3.58 -16.78
CA VAL A 138 4.28 3.17 -15.74
C VAL A 138 3.86 1.81 -15.19
N LYS A 139 4.79 0.84 -15.16
CA LYS A 139 4.53 -0.54 -14.72
C LYS A 139 4.90 -0.73 -13.24
N PRO A 140 4.35 -1.75 -12.57
CA PRO A 140 4.83 -2.15 -11.25
C PRO A 140 6.33 -2.43 -11.24
N GLY A 141 7.02 -1.91 -10.23
CA GLY A 141 8.48 -1.92 -10.06
C GLY A 141 9.19 -0.73 -10.70
N ASP A 142 8.57 -0.02 -11.66
CA ASP A 142 9.25 1.05 -12.42
C ASP A 142 9.68 2.22 -11.54
N LEU A 143 8.92 2.53 -10.48
CA LEU A 143 9.19 3.64 -9.57
C LEU A 143 9.95 3.20 -8.32
N GLY A 144 10.50 1.99 -8.30
CA GLY A 144 11.35 1.50 -7.22
C GLY A 144 10.60 1.17 -5.93
N GLU A 145 9.30 0.91 -6.01
CA GLU A 145 8.54 0.25 -4.96
C GLU A 145 8.93 -1.22 -4.79
N ASN A 146 8.70 -1.76 -3.59
CA ASN A 146 8.86 -3.18 -3.30
C ASN A 146 7.55 -3.95 -3.38
N ILE A 147 6.45 -3.29 -3.02
CA ILE A 147 5.11 -3.87 -3.00
C ILE A 147 4.20 -2.95 -3.79
N THR A 148 3.53 -3.49 -4.80
CA THR A 148 2.41 -2.82 -5.45
C THR A 148 1.12 -3.37 -4.87
N THR A 149 0.23 -2.52 -4.35
CA THR A 149 -1.08 -2.94 -3.81
C THR A 149 -2.22 -2.62 -4.77
N THR A 150 -3.39 -3.21 -4.58
CA THR A 150 -4.64 -2.86 -5.26
C THR A 150 -5.76 -2.74 -4.23
N GLY A 151 -6.69 -1.82 -4.44
CA GLY A 151 -7.86 -1.60 -3.60
C GLY A 151 -7.59 -0.81 -2.31
N LEU A 152 -6.36 -0.34 -2.09
CA LEU A 152 -5.96 0.37 -0.88
C LEU A 152 -5.46 1.79 -1.20
N ASP A 153 -6.15 2.79 -0.67
CA ASP A 153 -5.74 4.21 -0.75
C ASP A 153 -4.65 4.50 0.29
N LEU A 154 -3.40 4.26 -0.10
CA LEU A 154 -2.23 4.38 0.79
C LEU A 154 -2.01 5.82 1.27
N GLU A 155 -2.26 6.81 0.41
CA GLU A 155 -2.01 8.22 0.71
C GLU A 155 -3.01 8.84 1.70
N SER A 156 -4.16 8.21 1.94
CA SER A 156 -5.11 8.64 3.00
C SER A 156 -4.87 7.98 4.35
N LEU A 157 -3.97 6.99 4.42
CA LEU A 157 -3.56 6.40 5.69
C LEU A 157 -2.76 7.40 6.53
N THR A 158 -2.65 7.12 7.83
CA THR A 158 -1.91 7.97 8.78
C THR A 158 -0.55 7.37 9.14
N ARG A 159 0.35 8.23 9.63
CA ARG A 159 1.67 7.79 10.10
C ARG A 159 1.51 6.86 11.30
N GLY A 160 2.24 5.76 11.31
CA GLY A 160 2.12 4.74 12.35
C GLY A 160 1.09 3.66 12.04
N THR A 161 0.31 3.80 10.95
CA THR A 161 -0.61 2.76 10.49
C THR A 161 0.15 1.45 10.25
N ILE A 162 -0.41 0.33 10.71
CA ILE A 162 0.18 -1.00 10.53
C ILE A 162 -0.53 -1.71 9.38
N LEU A 163 0.24 -2.09 8.37
CA LEU A 163 -0.20 -2.98 7.30
C LEU A 163 0.29 -4.39 7.60
N ARG A 164 -0.65 -5.34 7.65
CA ARG A 164 -0.37 -6.76 7.75
C ARG A 164 -0.62 -7.45 6.40
N PHE A 165 0.31 -8.30 6.01
CA PHE A 165 0.22 -9.11 4.80
C PHE A 165 -0.04 -10.56 5.19
N ALA A 166 -1.23 -11.06 4.88
CA ALA A 166 -1.67 -12.40 5.23
C ALA A 166 -2.24 -13.13 4.02
N SER A 167 -2.22 -14.46 4.04
CA SER A 167 -2.94 -15.23 3.02
C SER A 167 -4.44 -14.91 3.10
N PRO A 168 -5.14 -14.69 1.99
CA PRO A 168 -6.58 -14.47 2.00
C PRO A 168 -7.38 -15.72 2.42
N SER A 169 -6.74 -16.90 2.41
CA SER A 169 -7.37 -18.18 2.76
C SER A 169 -7.29 -18.54 4.24
N SER A 170 -6.58 -17.75 5.06
CA SER A 170 -6.43 -17.98 6.49
C SER A 170 -6.69 -16.71 7.28
N PRO A 171 -7.26 -16.79 8.49
CA PRO A 171 -7.35 -15.62 9.36
C PRO A 171 -5.95 -15.07 9.65
N PRO A 172 -5.80 -13.74 9.78
CA PRO A 172 -4.52 -13.14 10.10
C PRO A 172 -3.96 -13.68 11.43
N SER A 173 -2.66 -13.93 11.45
CA SER A 173 -1.91 -14.51 12.56
C SER A 173 -0.79 -13.58 13.01
N ASP A 174 -0.37 -13.64 14.28
CA ASP A 174 0.71 -12.77 14.77
C ASP A 174 2.07 -12.98 14.08
N SER A 175 2.27 -14.15 13.45
CA SER A 175 3.43 -14.47 12.62
C SER A 175 3.42 -13.82 11.24
N ASP A 176 2.32 -13.21 10.83
CA ASP A 176 2.24 -12.57 9.51
C ASP A 176 3.21 -11.38 9.41
N ALA A 177 3.65 -11.12 8.19
CA ALA A 177 4.52 -10.00 7.89
C ALA A 177 3.78 -8.68 8.15
N ARG A 178 4.42 -7.77 8.88
CA ARG A 178 3.84 -6.47 9.27
C ARG A 178 4.82 -5.35 9.02
N ILE A 179 4.31 -4.26 8.44
CA ILE A 179 5.03 -3.00 8.33
C ILE A 179 4.27 -1.88 9.01
N ARG A 180 5.01 -0.92 9.57
CA ARG A 180 4.48 0.34 10.08
C ARG A 180 4.81 1.46 9.12
N ILE A 181 3.79 2.18 8.68
CA ILE A 181 3.96 3.33 7.78
C ILE A 181 4.71 4.44 8.51
N THR A 182 5.80 4.92 7.92
CA THR A 182 6.65 5.99 8.46
C THR A 182 6.36 7.35 7.83
N GLY A 183 5.80 7.37 6.62
CA GLY A 183 5.36 8.57 5.91
C GLY A 183 5.29 8.39 4.39
N LEU A 184 5.16 9.51 3.67
CA LEU A 184 5.10 9.54 2.20
C LEU A 184 6.47 9.39 1.57
N ARG A 185 6.49 8.76 0.38
CA ARG A 185 7.65 8.80 -0.51
C ARG A 185 7.91 10.23 -0.97
N ASN A 186 9.19 10.58 -1.06
CA ASN A 186 9.62 11.84 -1.67
C ASN A 186 9.94 11.63 -3.15
N PRO A 187 9.05 11.96 -4.10
CA PRO A 187 9.39 11.88 -5.50
C PRO A 187 10.53 12.89 -5.80
N CYS A 188 11.58 12.41 -6.47
CA CYS A 188 12.80 13.17 -6.72
C CYS A 188 13.14 13.23 -8.21
N LEU A 189 14.27 13.85 -8.54
CA LEU A 189 14.75 13.98 -9.93
C LEU A 189 14.94 12.64 -10.66
N GLN A 190 15.08 11.51 -9.95
CA GLN A 190 15.17 10.20 -10.60
C GLN A 190 13.87 9.84 -11.35
N ILE A 191 12.70 10.21 -10.83
CA ILE A 191 11.41 10.03 -11.51
C ILE A 191 11.35 10.85 -12.80
N GLU A 192 11.83 12.09 -12.75
CA GLU A 192 11.87 12.96 -13.93
C GLU A 192 12.81 12.41 -15.02
N LYS A 193 13.94 11.81 -14.61
CA LYS A 193 14.86 11.11 -15.51
C LYS A 193 14.26 9.84 -16.11
N PHE A 194 13.42 9.13 -15.36
CA PHE A 194 12.71 7.95 -15.87
C PHE A 194 11.65 8.32 -16.91
N GLY A 195 10.97 9.45 -16.74
CA GLY A 195 10.01 9.96 -17.71
C GLY A 195 9.71 11.44 -17.50
N LYS A 196 9.90 12.22 -18.57
CA LYS A 196 9.65 13.67 -18.55
C LYS A 196 8.22 13.98 -18.14
N GLY A 197 8.06 14.86 -17.16
CA GLY A 197 6.77 15.30 -16.62
C GLY A 197 6.14 14.34 -15.60
N LEU A 198 6.77 13.21 -15.26
CA LEU A 198 6.26 12.33 -14.21
C LEU A 198 6.37 12.97 -12.83
N LEU A 199 7.44 13.71 -12.53
CA LEU A 199 7.61 14.34 -11.22
C LEU A 199 6.47 15.31 -10.92
N ALA A 200 6.02 16.05 -11.94
CA ALA A 200 4.86 16.93 -11.83
C ALA A 200 3.58 16.15 -11.50
N GLN A 201 3.36 14.98 -12.10
CA GLN A 201 2.19 14.12 -11.85
C GLN A 201 2.17 13.56 -10.42
N CYS A 202 3.35 13.36 -9.81
CA CYS A 202 3.50 12.92 -8.43
C CYS A 202 3.33 14.04 -7.38
N THR A 203 3.08 15.30 -7.79
CA THR A 203 2.99 16.44 -6.88
C THR A 203 1.76 17.30 -7.15
N VAL A 204 1.08 17.74 -6.10
CA VAL A 204 0.04 18.77 -6.18
C VAL A 204 0.66 20.07 -5.67
N ARG A 205 0.54 21.13 -6.46
CA ARG A 205 1.05 22.46 -6.12
C ARG A 205 -0.09 23.46 -6.00
N GLU A 206 -0.04 24.27 -4.95
CA GLU A 206 -0.91 25.42 -4.76
C GLU A 206 -0.04 26.66 -4.55
N ARG A 207 -0.34 27.75 -5.27
CA ARG A 207 0.42 29.02 -5.20
C ARG A 207 1.94 28.82 -5.33
N GLY A 208 2.35 27.89 -6.20
CA GLY A 208 3.75 27.55 -6.45
C GLY A 208 4.41 26.65 -5.40
N ARG A 209 3.74 26.29 -4.31
CA ARG A 209 4.25 25.40 -3.25
C ARG A 209 3.68 24.00 -3.39
N VAL A 210 4.50 22.97 -3.18
CA VAL A 210 4.04 21.57 -3.16
C VAL A 210 3.24 21.33 -1.88
N VAL A 211 1.94 21.07 -2.01
CA VAL A 211 1.00 20.83 -0.89
C VAL A 211 0.68 19.36 -0.69
N ARG A 212 0.79 18.54 -1.75
CA ARG A 212 0.60 17.08 -1.64
C ARG A 212 1.59 16.34 -2.51
N ARG A 213 2.04 15.19 -2.05
CA ARG A 213 2.84 14.24 -2.83
C ARG A 213 2.05 12.95 -2.97
N LYS A 214 2.09 12.37 -4.15
CA LYS A 214 1.47 11.10 -4.52
C LYS A 214 2.57 10.28 -5.14
N ALA A 215 3.11 9.35 -4.37
CA ALA A 215 4.17 8.48 -4.82
C ALA A 215 4.22 7.22 -3.94
N GLY A 216 3.11 6.89 -3.26
CA GLY A 216 3.07 5.85 -2.25
C GLY A 216 3.71 6.21 -0.90
N VAL A 217 3.88 5.18 -0.07
CA VAL A 217 4.30 5.28 1.32
C VAL A 217 5.59 4.50 1.58
N MET A 218 6.25 4.87 2.68
CA MET A 218 7.39 4.17 3.25
C MET A 218 6.98 3.46 4.53
N GLY A 219 7.65 2.35 4.84
CA GLY A 219 7.44 1.65 6.10
C GLY A 219 8.70 1.01 6.65
N VAL A 220 8.61 0.65 7.93
CA VAL A 220 9.58 -0.19 8.64
C VAL A 220 8.95 -1.54 8.99
N VAL A 221 9.74 -2.60 8.93
CA VAL A 221 9.28 -3.96 9.19
C VAL A 221 9.19 -4.17 10.70
N LEU A 222 7.97 -4.47 11.18
CA LEU A 222 7.69 -4.85 12.56
C LEU A 222 7.85 -6.36 12.77
N SER A 223 7.24 -7.14 11.88
CA SER A 223 7.28 -8.60 11.88
C SER A 223 7.68 -9.06 10.49
N GLY A 224 8.60 -10.02 10.44
CA GLY A 224 9.13 -10.57 9.20
C GLY A 224 8.18 -11.58 8.59
N GLY A 225 8.54 -12.06 7.41
CA GLY A 225 7.77 -13.07 6.70
C GLY A 225 7.78 -12.85 5.20
N ARG A 226 7.24 -13.82 4.49
CA ARG A 226 7.15 -13.79 3.03
C ARG A 226 5.91 -13.00 2.60
N VAL A 227 6.09 -12.13 1.61
CA VAL A 227 5.02 -11.37 0.96
C VAL A 227 5.02 -11.71 -0.52
N GLU A 228 3.86 -12.05 -1.06
CA GLU A 228 3.66 -12.49 -2.45
C GLU A 228 2.44 -11.82 -3.08
N GLY A 229 2.39 -11.85 -4.42
CA GLY A 229 1.18 -11.49 -5.16
C GLY A 229 -0.03 -12.32 -4.71
N GLY A 230 -1.18 -11.67 -4.57
CA GLY A 230 -2.44 -12.28 -4.15
C GLY A 230 -2.68 -12.30 -2.63
N MET A 231 -1.68 -11.97 -1.81
CA MET A 231 -1.88 -11.82 -0.36
C MET A 231 -2.83 -10.66 -0.03
N GLY A 232 -3.63 -10.82 1.03
CA GLY A 232 -4.48 -9.76 1.56
C GLY A 232 -3.67 -8.74 2.35
N VAL A 233 -4.02 -7.46 2.18
CA VAL A 233 -3.45 -6.34 2.94
C VAL A 233 -4.49 -5.86 3.95
N TRP A 234 -4.14 -5.94 5.22
CA TRP A 234 -5.01 -5.60 6.35
C TRP A 234 -4.49 -4.35 7.04
N VAL A 235 -5.41 -3.45 7.37
CA VAL A 235 -5.12 -2.23 8.16
C VAL A 235 -5.50 -2.53 9.62
N GLU A 236 -4.52 -2.79 10.47
CA GLU A 236 -4.78 -3.25 11.85
C GLU A 236 -4.97 -2.10 12.84
N VAL A 237 -4.05 -1.15 12.78
CA VAL A 237 -4.00 0.01 13.67
C VAL A 237 -3.94 1.21 12.77
N VAL A 238 -4.89 2.13 12.94
CA VAL A 238 -4.80 3.45 12.34
C VAL A 238 -3.85 4.26 13.21
N GLY A 239 -2.78 4.77 12.60
CA GLY A 239 -1.84 5.62 13.30
C GLY A 239 -2.39 7.02 13.58
N GLU A 240 -1.56 7.90 14.13
CA GLU A 240 -1.94 9.27 14.48
C GLU A 240 -1.37 10.30 13.47
N GLY A 241 -2.09 11.42 13.31
CA GLY A 241 -1.63 12.55 12.51
C GLY A 241 -1.69 12.34 10.99
N VAL A 242 -0.88 13.10 10.25
CA VAL A 242 -0.82 13.07 8.78
C VAL A 242 0.50 12.45 8.31
N LEU A 243 0.53 11.95 7.07
CA LEU A 243 1.78 11.46 6.49
C LEU A 243 2.65 12.62 6.02
N ASP A 244 3.80 12.78 6.66
CA ASP A 244 4.89 13.64 6.20
C ASP A 244 5.86 12.89 5.31
N VAL A 245 6.68 13.63 4.56
CA VAL A 245 7.69 13.07 3.68
C VAL A 245 8.87 12.54 4.49
N VAL A 246 9.27 11.31 4.20
CA VAL A 246 10.43 10.67 4.85
C VAL A 246 11.65 10.72 3.96
#